data_AF-A0A2T4VPY8-F1
#
_entry.id   AF-A0A2T4VPY8-F1
#
_cell.length_a   1.000
_cell.length_b   1.000
_cell.length_c   1.000
_cell.angle_alpha   90.00
_cell.angle_beta   90.00
_cell.angle_gamma   90.00
#
_symmetry.space_group_name_H-M   'P 1'
#
loop_
_entity.id
_entity.type
_entity.pdbx_description
1 polymer ?
#
loop_
_entity_poly.entity_id
_entity_poly.type
_entity_poly.pdbx_seq_one_letter_code
_entity_poly.pdbx_strand_id
1 'polypeptide(L)'
;MPSPHFRPLIAALCGAAVLVLAGCGESTGPTGATCPSGSTLTAQNFGNAFMNQYCNRCHSSTLSGAARQDAPPGVDFDTLEGVRREAKDIDAWSGSGPDRTNTEMPPNGSMPTTEERKKLSEWLACGAP
;
A
#
# COMPACT_ATOMS: atom_id res chain seq x y z
N MET A 1 -32.01 -39.33 63.06
CA MET A 1 -30.74 -40.00 63.45
C MET A 1 -29.99 -40.34 62.17
N PRO A 2 -28.65 -40.28 62.14
CA PRO A 2 -27.84 -39.10 61.88
C PRO A 2 -27.05 -39.16 60.55
N SER A 3 -26.43 -38.01 60.24
CA SER A 3 -25.45 -37.62 59.19
C SER A 3 -24.28 -38.61 58.97
N PRO A 4 -23.15 -38.27 58.29
CA PRO A 4 -22.80 -37.20 57.32
C PRO A 4 -22.10 -37.82 56.06
N HIS A 5 -21.61 -37.09 55.05
CA HIS A 5 -20.20 -36.66 54.99
C HIS A 5 -19.97 -35.70 53.81
N PHE A 6 -19.52 -34.50 54.20
CA PHE A 6 -18.56 -33.64 53.51
C PHE A 6 -17.46 -34.43 52.78
N ARG A 7 -17.04 -33.97 51.60
CA ARG A 7 -15.64 -33.60 51.26
C ARG A 7 -15.50 -33.09 49.79
N PRO A 8 -14.45 -32.32 49.48
CA PRO A 8 -14.51 -31.15 48.60
C PRO A 8 -13.58 -31.23 47.36
N LEU A 9 -13.69 -30.19 46.53
CA LEU A 9 -12.64 -29.59 45.67
C LEU A 9 -11.70 -30.53 44.90
N ILE A 10 -11.86 -30.59 43.57
CA ILE A 10 -10.72 -30.59 42.65
C ILE A 10 -11.03 -29.64 41.49
N ALA A 11 -10.16 -28.64 41.37
CA ALA A 11 -10.12 -27.65 40.31
C ALA A 11 -9.83 -28.28 38.96
N ALA A 12 -10.50 -27.79 37.91
CA ALA A 12 -10.04 -27.94 36.54
C ALA A 12 -10.16 -26.57 35.85
N LEU A 13 -9.18 -25.70 36.13
CA LEU A 13 -8.78 -24.68 35.16
C LEU A 13 -8.15 -25.41 33.97
N CYS A 14 -8.80 -25.37 32.82
CA CYS A 14 -8.15 -25.59 31.53
C CYS A 14 -8.66 -24.50 30.58
N GLY A 15 -7.74 -23.58 30.26
CA GLY A 15 -8.01 -22.35 29.55
C GLY A 15 -8.56 -22.59 28.15
N ALA A 16 -9.61 -21.85 27.82
CA ALA A 16 -9.96 -21.61 26.42
C ALA A 16 -8.91 -20.68 25.83
N ALA A 17 -8.05 -21.24 24.97
CA ALA A 17 -7.11 -20.48 24.16
C ALA A 17 -7.90 -19.58 23.21
N VAL A 18 -7.88 -18.27 23.47
CA VAL A 18 -8.34 -17.27 22.51
C VAL A 18 -7.30 -17.20 21.40
N LEU A 19 -7.56 -17.89 20.28
CA LEU A 19 -6.83 -17.67 19.03
C LEU A 19 -7.20 -16.28 18.51
N VAL A 20 -6.40 -15.28 18.88
CA VAL A 20 -6.42 -13.97 18.22
C VAL A 20 -5.71 -14.14 16.88
N LEU A 21 -6.47 -14.32 15.80
CA LEU A 21 -5.95 -14.07 14.44
C LEU A 21 -5.80 -12.55 14.26
N ALA A 22 -4.72 -11.99 14.81
CA ALA A 22 -4.25 -10.66 14.44
C ALA A 22 -3.35 -10.82 13.21
N GLY A 23 -3.92 -10.64 12.02
CA GLY A 23 -3.20 -10.79 10.77
C GLY A 23 -3.92 -10.12 9.60
N CYS A 24 -3.95 -8.79 9.60
CA CYS A 24 -4.05 -8.00 8.36
C CYS A 24 -2.96 -6.94 8.47
N GLY A 25 -1.98 -6.98 7.57
CA GLY A 25 -0.97 -5.93 7.46
C GLY A 25 -1.68 -4.60 7.25
N GLU A 26 -1.25 -3.59 8.01
CA GLU A 26 -1.77 -2.23 7.94
C GLU A 26 -1.80 -1.80 6.46
N SER A 27 -2.99 -1.76 5.87
CA SER A 27 -3.12 -1.27 4.50
C SER A 27 -2.66 0.18 4.50
N THR A 28 -1.66 0.50 3.69
CA THR A 28 -1.22 1.89 3.61
C THR A 28 -2.38 2.73 3.07
N GLY A 29 -2.73 3.80 3.79
CA GLY A 29 -3.85 4.67 3.44
C GLY A 29 -3.46 5.74 2.42
N PRO A 30 -4.45 6.46 1.85
CA PRO A 30 -4.20 7.61 1.00
C PRO A 30 -3.39 8.68 1.75
N THR A 31 -2.66 9.49 1.01
CA THR A 31 -1.74 10.50 1.57
C THR A 31 -2.43 11.81 1.94
N GLY A 32 -3.67 11.99 1.50
CA GLY A 32 -4.43 13.23 1.65
C GLY A 32 -3.99 14.34 0.69
N ALA A 33 -3.12 14.05 -0.29
CA ALA A 33 -2.70 15.04 -1.26
C ALA A 33 -3.89 15.55 -2.09
N THR A 34 -3.85 16.84 -2.41
CA THR A 34 -4.83 17.51 -3.27
C THR A 34 -4.13 18.11 -4.47
N CYS A 35 -4.84 18.30 -5.58
CA CYS A 35 -4.27 18.96 -6.75
C CYS A 35 -3.99 20.44 -6.43
N PRO A 36 -2.72 20.90 -6.42
CA PRO A 36 -2.42 22.29 -6.14
C PRO A 36 -2.94 23.19 -7.26
N SER A 37 -3.49 24.36 -6.91
CA SER A 37 -3.84 25.39 -7.87
C SER A 37 -2.61 25.81 -8.69
N GLY A 38 -2.69 25.68 -10.02
CA GLY A 38 -1.58 26.02 -10.92
C GLY A 38 -0.51 24.93 -11.03
N SER A 39 -0.82 23.68 -10.61
CA SER A 39 0.06 22.54 -10.89
C SER A 39 0.42 22.48 -12.38
N THR A 40 1.72 22.32 -12.65
CA THR A 40 2.26 22.18 -14.01
C THR A 40 2.71 20.76 -14.31
N LEU A 41 2.50 19.81 -13.39
CA LEU A 41 2.92 18.42 -13.55
C LEU A 41 2.05 17.74 -14.62
N THR A 42 2.69 17.10 -15.58
CA THR A 42 2.05 16.32 -16.65
C THR A 42 2.72 14.95 -16.79
N ALA A 43 2.07 14.05 -17.52
CA ALA A 43 2.69 12.80 -17.93
C ALA A 43 4.05 13.04 -18.64
N GLN A 44 4.14 14.06 -19.50
CA GLN A 44 5.33 14.31 -20.33
C GLN A 44 6.49 14.90 -19.53
N ASN A 45 6.24 15.81 -18.59
CA ASN A 45 7.30 16.50 -17.85
C ASN A 45 7.68 15.83 -16.52
N PHE A 46 6.85 14.90 -16.03
CA PHE A 46 7.06 14.24 -14.75
C PHE A 46 6.63 12.77 -14.76
N GLY A 47 5.35 12.49 -15.02
CA GLY A 47 4.75 11.18 -14.75
C GLY A 47 5.46 10.01 -15.43
N ASN A 48 5.75 10.13 -16.73
CA ASN A 48 6.39 9.06 -17.50
C ASN A 48 7.81 8.75 -16.98
N ALA A 49 8.58 9.79 -16.63
CA ALA A 49 9.92 9.61 -16.10
C ALA A 49 9.88 8.94 -14.72
N PHE A 50 8.97 9.38 -13.85
CA PHE A 50 8.79 8.80 -12.52
C PHE A 50 8.39 7.31 -12.60
N MET A 51 7.37 6.98 -13.40
CA MET A 51 6.89 5.60 -13.55
C MET A 51 7.97 4.68 -14.12
N ASN A 52 8.71 5.14 -15.12
CA ASN A 52 9.81 4.37 -15.70
C ASN A 52 10.95 4.12 -14.71
N GLN A 53 11.30 5.13 -13.91
CA GLN A 53 12.40 5.03 -12.97
C GLN A 53 12.08 4.11 -11.78
N TYR A 54 10.86 4.20 -11.25
CA TYR A 54 10.54 3.60 -9.95
C TYR A 54 9.55 2.44 -10.02
N CYS A 55 8.64 2.40 -11.00
CA CYS A 55 7.49 1.50 -10.97
C CYS A 55 7.53 0.39 -12.04
N ASN A 56 7.95 0.73 -13.27
CA ASN A 56 7.82 -0.17 -14.44
C ASN A 56 8.77 -1.37 -14.42
N ARG A 57 9.74 -1.42 -13.49
CA ARG A 57 10.57 -2.62 -13.26
C ARG A 57 9.75 -3.83 -12.80
N CYS A 58 8.60 -3.59 -12.15
CA CYS A 58 7.69 -4.64 -11.70
C CYS A 58 6.32 -4.52 -12.37
N HIS A 59 5.87 -3.30 -12.65
CA HIS A 59 4.53 -2.96 -13.16
C HIS A 59 4.51 -2.58 -14.64
N SER A 60 5.32 -3.20 -15.49
CA SER A 60 5.22 -3.00 -16.95
C SER A 60 4.34 -4.07 -17.58
N SER A 61 3.48 -3.69 -18.53
CA SER A 61 2.62 -4.63 -19.29
C SER A 61 3.42 -5.70 -20.05
N THR A 62 4.70 -5.45 -20.32
CA THR A 62 5.61 -6.40 -20.98
C THR A 62 6.16 -7.49 -20.05
N LEU A 63 5.95 -7.37 -18.73
CA LEU A 63 6.46 -8.30 -17.74
C LEU A 63 5.41 -9.35 -17.36
N SER A 64 5.87 -10.58 -17.16
CA SER A 64 5.04 -11.71 -16.72
C SER A 64 5.79 -12.62 -15.76
N GLY A 65 5.05 -13.44 -15.01
CA GLY A 65 5.59 -14.41 -14.06
C GLY A 65 6.56 -13.77 -13.04
N ALA A 66 7.68 -14.45 -12.79
CA ALA A 66 8.68 -14.01 -11.81
C ALA A 66 9.28 -12.62 -12.11
N ALA A 67 9.27 -12.18 -13.37
CA ALA A 67 9.80 -10.87 -13.73
C ALA A 67 9.00 -9.70 -13.13
N ARG A 68 7.73 -9.94 -12.75
CA ARG A 68 6.89 -8.94 -12.07
C ARG A 68 7.21 -8.79 -10.58
N GLN A 69 8.03 -9.66 -9.99
CA GLN A 69 8.40 -9.58 -8.56
C GLN A 69 7.16 -9.46 -7.66
N ASP A 70 6.22 -10.36 -7.87
CA ASP A 70 4.92 -10.41 -7.20
C ASP A 70 3.96 -9.23 -7.48
N ALA A 71 4.32 -8.29 -8.37
CA ALA A 71 3.37 -7.30 -8.86
C ALA A 71 2.19 -7.96 -9.60
N PRO A 72 0.92 -7.65 -9.25
CA PRO A 72 -0.23 -8.31 -9.84
C PRO A 72 -0.29 -8.16 -11.37
N PRO A 73 -0.65 -9.21 -12.13
CA PRO A 73 -0.91 -9.09 -13.56
C PRO A 73 -2.02 -8.06 -13.87
N GLY A 74 -1.82 -7.22 -14.89
CA GLY A 74 -2.79 -6.19 -15.30
C GLY A 74 -2.74 -4.87 -14.51
N VAL A 75 -1.93 -4.82 -13.44
CA VAL A 75 -1.57 -3.57 -12.73
C VAL A 75 -0.31 -3.02 -13.38
N ASP A 76 -0.51 -2.32 -14.50
CA ASP A 76 0.56 -1.86 -15.39
C ASP A 76 0.61 -0.33 -15.48
N PHE A 77 1.80 0.25 -15.34
CA PHE A 77 2.06 1.70 -15.22
C PHE A 77 2.92 2.24 -16.37
N ASP A 78 3.19 1.43 -17.40
CA ASP A 78 3.78 1.85 -18.68
C ASP A 78 2.77 2.51 -19.63
N THR A 79 1.51 2.68 -19.19
CA THR A 79 0.48 3.48 -19.88
C THR A 79 -0.18 4.47 -18.92
N LEU A 80 -0.54 5.65 -19.42
CA LEU A 80 -1.20 6.68 -18.61
C LEU A 80 -2.60 6.25 -18.15
N GLU A 81 -3.30 5.45 -18.94
CA GLU A 81 -4.59 4.85 -18.55
C GLU A 81 -4.44 3.91 -17.35
N GLY A 82 -3.43 3.05 -17.37
CA GLY A 82 -3.12 2.17 -16.24
C GLY A 82 -2.80 2.95 -14.96
N VAL A 83 -1.97 3.99 -15.06
CA VAL A 83 -1.69 4.88 -13.93
C VAL A 83 -2.95 5.54 -13.39
N ARG A 84 -3.82 6.07 -14.26
CA ARG A 84 -5.06 6.74 -13.84
C ARG A 84 -6.03 5.78 -13.17
N ARG A 85 -6.13 4.55 -13.68
CA ARG A 85 -6.99 3.50 -13.10
C ARG A 85 -6.57 3.15 -11.67
N GLU A 86 -5.27 3.07 -11.42
CA GLU A 86 -4.69 2.66 -10.14
C GLU A 86 -4.22 3.84 -9.28
N ALA A 87 -4.57 5.08 -9.64
CA ALA A 87 -4.01 6.29 -9.03
C ALA A 87 -4.13 6.32 -7.50
N LYS A 88 -5.25 5.80 -6.96
CA LYS A 88 -5.47 5.71 -5.51
C LYS A 88 -4.49 4.74 -4.85
N ASP A 89 -4.26 3.59 -5.44
CA ASP A 89 -3.33 2.60 -4.91
C ASP A 89 -1.89 3.08 -5.06
N ILE A 90 -1.52 3.69 -6.19
CA ILE A 90 -0.17 4.27 -6.36
C ILE A 90 0.13 5.30 -5.26
N ASP A 91 -0.82 6.18 -4.94
CA ASP A 91 -0.69 7.14 -3.83
C ASP A 91 -0.60 6.42 -2.47
N ALA A 92 -1.49 5.46 -2.23
CA ALA A 92 -1.56 4.71 -1.00
C ALA A 92 -0.29 3.91 -0.71
N TRP A 93 0.43 3.42 -1.73
CA TRP A 93 1.65 2.60 -1.53
C TRP A 93 2.95 3.39 -1.68
N SER A 94 2.95 4.50 -2.43
CA SER A 94 4.17 5.20 -2.84
C SER A 94 4.18 6.71 -2.59
N GLY A 95 3.02 7.31 -2.31
CA GLY A 95 2.85 8.75 -2.27
C GLY A 95 3.38 9.44 -1.01
N SER A 96 3.34 10.77 -1.01
CA SER A 96 3.56 11.60 0.18
C SER A 96 2.63 12.81 0.16
N GLY A 97 1.98 13.07 1.30
CA GLY A 97 0.99 14.12 1.44
C GLY A 97 0.84 14.58 2.89
N PRO A 98 -0.15 15.44 3.18
CA PRO A 98 -0.34 16.02 4.51
C PRO A 98 -0.60 14.97 5.60
N ASP A 99 -1.20 13.83 5.25
CA ASP A 99 -1.60 12.84 6.24
C ASP A 99 -0.48 11.83 6.51
N ARG A 100 0.31 11.48 5.48
CA ARG A 100 1.41 10.51 5.60
C ARG A 100 2.36 10.49 4.40
N THR A 101 3.50 9.84 4.60
CA THR A 101 4.44 9.41 3.55
C THR A 101 4.46 7.89 3.49
N ASN A 102 4.11 7.33 2.34
CA ASN A 102 4.09 5.90 2.07
C ASN A 102 5.38 5.48 1.35
N THR A 103 6.08 4.47 1.87
CA THR A 103 7.40 4.06 1.38
C THR A 103 7.49 2.59 0.97
N GLU A 104 6.37 1.87 0.98
CA GLU A 104 6.35 0.43 0.71
C GLU A 104 6.67 0.09 -0.75
N MET A 105 6.41 1.03 -1.65
CA MET A 105 6.75 0.91 -3.06
C MET A 105 7.83 1.94 -3.47
N PRO A 106 8.81 1.52 -4.30
CA PRO A 106 9.07 0.13 -4.72
C PRO A 106 9.66 -0.73 -3.57
N PRO A 107 9.54 -2.08 -3.61
CA PRO A 107 10.01 -2.94 -2.52
C PRO A 107 11.53 -3.15 -2.52
N ASN A 108 12.21 -2.77 -3.61
CA ASN A 108 13.65 -2.89 -3.79
C ASN A 108 14.15 -1.89 -4.84
N GLY A 109 15.47 -1.78 -4.98
CA GLY A 109 16.11 -0.91 -5.97
C GLY A 109 16.12 0.56 -5.57
N SER A 110 16.18 1.45 -6.56
CA SER A 110 16.14 2.90 -6.31
C SER A 110 14.78 3.31 -5.75
N MET A 111 14.80 4.07 -4.67
CA MET A 111 13.62 4.57 -3.98
C MET A 111 13.40 6.06 -4.32
N PRO A 112 12.15 6.50 -4.60
CA PRO A 112 11.85 7.91 -4.69
C PRO A 112 12.13 8.63 -3.37
N THR A 113 12.69 9.82 -3.45
CA THR A 113 12.80 10.77 -2.32
C THR A 113 11.42 11.27 -1.90
N THR A 114 11.29 11.78 -0.67
CA THR A 114 10.02 12.34 -0.17
C THR A 114 9.46 13.44 -1.07
N GLU A 115 10.31 14.29 -1.66
CA GLU A 115 9.88 15.35 -2.57
C GLU A 115 9.33 14.78 -3.90
N GLU A 116 9.95 13.73 -4.43
CA GLU A 116 9.42 13.06 -5.62
C GLU A 116 8.09 12.35 -5.33
N ARG A 117 7.95 11.74 -4.15
CA ARG A 117 6.68 11.15 -3.69
C ARG A 117 5.58 12.20 -3.54
N LYS A 118 5.93 13.40 -3.08
CA LYS A 118 4.98 14.51 -2.98
C LYS A 118 4.50 14.95 -4.36
N LYS A 119 5.42 15.10 -5.33
CA LYS A 119 5.06 15.40 -6.73
C LYS A 119 4.20 14.30 -7.34
N LEU A 120 4.49 13.03 -7.03
CA LEU A 120 3.66 11.89 -7.44
C LEU A 120 2.23 12.07 -6.95
N SER A 121 2.03 12.26 -5.63
CA SER A 121 0.71 12.43 -5.03
C SER A 121 -0.04 13.64 -5.57
N GLU A 122 0.62 14.79 -5.76
CA GLU A 122 0.02 15.99 -6.36
C GLU A 122 -0.41 15.75 -7.82
N TRP A 123 0.44 15.12 -8.63
CA TRP A 123 0.13 14.81 -10.02
C TRP A 123 -1.04 13.82 -10.14
N LEU A 124 -1.07 12.78 -9.31
CA LEU A 124 -2.19 11.83 -9.23
C LEU A 124 -3.48 12.51 -8.77
N ALA A 125 -3.40 13.39 -7.76
CA ALA A 125 -4.55 14.16 -7.27
C ALA A 125 -5.10 15.12 -8.34
N CYS A 126 -4.27 15.59 -9.27
CA CYS A 126 -4.69 16.34 -10.45
C CYS A 126 -5.31 15.47 -11.57
N GLY A 127 -5.46 14.16 -11.34
CA GLY A 127 -5.98 13.22 -12.35
C GLY A 127 -4.92 12.71 -13.32
N ALA A 128 -3.63 12.87 -12.97
CA ALA A 128 -2.50 12.52 -13.83
C ALA A 128 -2.67 13.08 -15.25
N PRO A 129 -2.74 14.41 -15.43
CA PRO A 129 -3.03 15.04 -16.72
C PRO A 129 -1.95 14.75 -17.78
#